data_AF-A0A932BVZ2-F1
#
_entry.id   AF-A0A932BVZ2-F1
#
_cell.length_a   1.000
_cell.length_b   1.000
_cell.length_c   1.000
_cell.angle_alpha   90.00
_cell.angle_beta   90.00
_cell.angle_gamma   90.00
#
_symmetry.space_group_name_H-M   'P 1'
#
loop_
_entity.id
_entity.type
_entity.pdbx_description
1 polymer ?
#
loop_
_entity_poly.entity_id
_entity_poly.type
_entity_poly.pdbx_seq_one_letter_code
_entity_poly.pdbx_strand_id
1 'polypeptide(L)'
;MAARTTRVNVILDGEHAVKLRRLAERTHTNPGTIARSLLASALEEADPDPRNVTALLDGIPGAWDRAEQGLADARAGLGTPLADL
;
A
#
# COMPACT_ATOMS: atom_id res chain seq x y z
N MET A 1 -13.83 -6.19 -16.61
CA MET A 1 -13.15 -6.73 -15.41
C MET A 1 -13.89 -6.20 -14.19
N ALA A 2 -14.45 -7.05 -13.33
CA ALA A 2 -15.09 -6.58 -12.09
C ALA A 2 -14.01 -6.00 -11.17
N ALA A 3 -14.19 -4.76 -10.70
CA ALA A 3 -13.26 -4.14 -9.77
C ALA A 3 -13.18 -4.98 -8.49
N ARG A 4 -11.98 -5.47 -8.17
CA ARG A 4 -11.75 -6.29 -6.97
C ARG A 4 -11.75 -5.34 -5.76
N THR A 5 -12.85 -5.35 -4.99
CA THR A 5 -12.98 -4.50 -3.81
C THR A 5 -12.23 -5.14 -2.63
N THR A 6 -11.18 -4.48 -2.15
CA THR A 6 -10.43 -4.88 -0.95
C THR A 6 -10.83 -3.99 0.22
N ARG A 7 -11.13 -4.59 1.37
CA ARG A 7 -11.44 -3.85 2.61
C ARG A 7 -10.17 -3.67 3.44
N VAL A 8 -9.90 -2.43 3.84
CA VAL A 8 -8.78 -2.07 4.73
C VAL A 8 -9.35 -1.38 5.96
N ASN A 9 -8.89 -1.78 7.14
CA ASN A 9 -9.20 -1.08 8.39
C ASN A 9 -8.00 -0.19 8.76
N VAL A 10 -8.25 1.08 9.02
CA VAL A 10 -7.23 2.06 9.38
C VAL A 10 -7.52 2.56 10.79
N ILE A 11 -6.49 2.54 11.64
CA ILE A 11 -6.55 3.09 12.99
C ILE A 11 -5.77 4.40 12.96
N LEU A 12 -6.38 5.48 13.44
CA LEU A 12 -5.76 6.79 13.56
C LEU A 12 -5.50 7.09 15.04
N ASP A 13 -4.40 7.77 15.31
CA ASP A 13 -4.23 8.40 16.62
C ASP A 13 -5.25 9.54 16.83
N GLY A 14 -5.32 10.05 18.06
CA GLY A 14 -6.29 11.08 18.44
C GLY A 14 -6.16 12.38 17.64
N GLU A 15 -4.93 12.78 17.28
CA GLU A 15 -4.69 14.03 16.54
C GLU A 15 -5.22 13.91 15.11
N HIS A 16 -4.86 12.84 14.40
CA HIS A 16 -5.30 12.60 13.04
C HIS A 16 -6.81 12.33 12.96
N ALA A 17 -7.39 11.65 13.95
CA ALA A 17 -8.83 11.44 14.04
C ALA A 17 -9.59 12.78 14.16
N VAL A 18 -9.10 13.72 14.96
CA VAL A 18 -9.69 15.07 15.10
C VAL A 18 -9.58 15.85 13.79
N LYS A 19 -8.42 15.81 13.12
CA LYS A 19 -8.24 16.47 11.81
C LYS A 19 -9.22 15.92 10.77
N LEU A 20 -9.36 14.60 10.66
CA LEU A 20 -10.30 13.96 9.74
C LEU A 20 -11.74 14.39 10.02
N ARG A 21 -12.15 14.39 11.29
CA ARG A 21 -13.50 14.82 11.69
C ARG A 21 -13.79 16.26 11.30
N ARG A 22 -12.88 17.20 11.60
CA ARG A 22 -13.03 18.62 11.24
C ARG A 22 -13.14 18.81 9.73
N LEU A 23 -12.38 18.04 8.96
CA LEU A 23 -12.42 18.11 7.50
C LEU A 23 -13.79 17.61 6.98
N ALA A 24 -14.26 16.49 7.50
CA ALA A 24 -15.57 15.92 7.16
C ALA A 24 -16.74 16.85 7.53
N GLU A 25 -16.68 17.50 8.70
CA GLU A 25 -17.64 18.50 9.14
C GLU A 25 -17.69 19.70 8.17
N ARG A 26 -16.52 20.23 7.76
CA ARG A 26 -16.42 21.36 6.82
C ARG A 26 -16.92 21.05 5.41
N THR A 27 -16.78 19.80 4.97
CA THR A 27 -17.24 19.37 3.64
C THR A 27 -18.63 18.74 3.67
N HIS A 28 -19.32 18.74 4.81
CA HIS A 28 -20.61 18.06 5.02
C HIS A 28 -20.63 16.62 4.50
N THR A 29 -19.53 15.89 4.70
CA THR A 29 -19.34 14.53 4.19
C THR A 29 -19.09 13.56 5.33
N ASN A 30 -19.40 12.28 5.14
CA ASN A 30 -19.04 11.25 6.11
C ASN A 30 -17.50 11.14 6.25
N PRO A 31 -16.95 11.08 7.48
CA PRO A 31 -15.52 10.89 7.71
C PRO A 31 -14.92 9.70 6.96
N GLY A 32 -15.65 8.58 6.82
CA GLY A 32 -15.19 7.40 6.09
C GLY A 32 -15.03 7.66 4.59
N THR A 33 -15.88 8.49 4.00
CA THR A 33 -15.77 8.88 2.59
C THR A 33 -14.56 9.77 2.36
N ILE A 34 -14.33 10.75 3.25
CA ILE A 34 -13.16 11.62 3.19
C ILE A 34 -11.87 10.80 3.40
N ALA A 35 -11.87 9.89 4.37
CA ALA A 35 -10.73 9.00 4.62
C ALA A 35 -10.39 8.15 3.38
N ARG A 36 -11.41 7.60 2.70
CA ARG A 36 -11.22 6.84 1.46
C ARG A 36 -10.59 7.71 0.37
N SER A 37 -11.12 8.91 0.15
CA SER A 37 -10.60 9.82 -0.87
C SER A 37 -9.16 10.27 -0.57
N LEU A 38 -8.87 10.60 0.69
CA LEU A 38 -7.51 10.96 1.12
C LEU A 38 -6.53 9.80 0.95
N LEU A 39 -6.93 8.57 1.32
CA LEU A 39 -6.10 7.39 1.12
C LEU A 39 -5.85 7.12 -0.36
N ALA A 40 -6.88 7.24 -1.21
CA ALA A 40 -6.71 7.09 -2.66
C ALA A 40 -5.73 8.13 -3.21
N SER A 41 -5.88 9.41 -2.87
CA SER A 41 -4.95 10.47 -3.30
C SER A 41 -3.53 10.22 -2.80
N ALA A 42 -3.35 9.80 -1.54
CA ALA A 42 -2.04 9.49 -0.99
C ALA A 42 -1.38 8.28 -1.67
N LEU A 43 -2.17 7.30 -2.12
CA LEU A 43 -1.65 6.16 -2.89
C LEU A 43 -1.23 6.56 -4.31
N GLU A 44 -1.94 7.50 -4.95
CA GLU A 44 -1.54 8.05 -6.26
C GLU A 44 -0.30 8.94 -6.16
N GLU A 45 -0.15 9.71 -5.07
CA GLU A 45 1.01 10.56 -4.80
C GLU A 45 2.22 9.77 -4.29
N ALA A 46 1.99 8.65 -3.62
CA ALA A 46 2.99 7.62 -3.37
C ALA A 46 3.33 6.89 -4.67
N ASP A 47 3.72 7.64 -5.70
CA ASP A 47 4.52 7.11 -6.79
C ASP A 47 5.71 6.40 -6.13
N PRO A 48 5.93 5.11 -6.37
CA PRO A 48 7.11 4.42 -5.86
C PRO A 48 8.32 5.01 -6.57
N ASP A 49 8.80 6.17 -6.09
CA ASP A 49 10.10 6.69 -6.45
C ASP A 49 11.08 5.55 -6.20
N PRO A 50 11.82 5.08 -7.21
CA PRO A 50 12.82 4.02 -7.05
C PRO A 50 13.80 4.32 -5.91
N ARG A 51 13.96 5.59 -5.53
CA ARG A 51 14.78 6.04 -4.39
C ARG A 51 14.21 5.65 -3.03
N ASN A 52 12.91 5.42 -2.90
CA ASN A 52 12.22 5.09 -1.65
C ASN A 52 11.80 3.62 -1.56
N VAL A 53 11.95 2.84 -2.64
CA VAL A 53 11.56 1.42 -2.66
C VAL A 53 12.32 0.59 -1.62
N THR A 54 13.58 0.93 -1.34
CA THR A 54 14.39 0.27 -0.32
C THR A 54 13.83 0.47 1.07
N ALA A 55 13.44 1.68 1.45
CA ALA A 55 12.83 1.96 2.75
C ALA A 55 11.51 1.19 2.96
N LEU A 56 10.73 1.00 1.87
CA LEU A 56 9.52 0.18 1.91
C LEU A 56 9.83 -1.32 2.07
N LEU A 57 10.84 -1.82 1.34
CA LEU A 57 11.27 -3.22 1.43
C LEU A 57 11.90 -3.54 2.78
N ASP A 58 12.68 -2.62 3.35
CA ASP A 58 13.31 -2.75 4.66
C ASP A 58 12.28 -2.79 5.81
N GLY A 59 11.08 -2.22 5.58
CA GLY A 59 9.96 -2.30 6.51
C GLY A 59 9.23 -3.65 6.51
N ILE A 60 9.52 -4.55 5.57
CA ILE A 60 8.88 -5.86 5.46
C ILE A 60 9.81 -6.92 6.10
N PRO A 61 9.42 -7.55 7.22
CA PRO A 61 10.23 -8.58 7.85
C PRO A 61 10.61 -9.70 6.88
N GLY A 62 11.91 -9.99 6.78
CA GLY A 62 12.45 -11.04 5.91
C GLY A 62 12.31 -10.76 4.40
N ALA A 63 12.08 -9.51 3.97
CA ALA A 63 12.04 -9.19 2.54
C ALA A 63 13.38 -9.41 1.85
N TRP A 64 14.48 -9.06 2.53
CA TRP A 64 15.84 -9.29 2.01
C TRP A 64 16.10 -10.77 1.75
N ASP A 65 15.92 -11.62 2.76
CA ASP A 65 16.19 -13.07 2.64
C ASP A 65 15.32 -13.72 1.56
N ARG A 66 14.06 -13.30 1.44
CA ARG A 66 13.17 -13.78 0.37
C ARG A 66 13.60 -13.32 -1.01
N ALA A 67 14.12 -12.10 -1.14
CA ALA A 67 14.65 -11.59 -2.40
C ALA A 67 15.90 -12.35 -2.83
N GLU A 68 16.83 -12.62 -1.91
CA GLU A 68 18.01 -13.45 -2.19
C GLU A 68 17.63 -14.88 -2.57
N GLN A 69 16.66 -15.48 -1.88
CA GLN A 69 16.15 -16.81 -2.23
C GLN A 69 15.55 -16.82 -3.64
N GLY A 70 14.71 -15.83 -3.99
CA GLY A 70 14.14 -15.73 -5.33
C GLY A 70 15.20 -15.58 -6.43
N LEU A 71 16.30 -14.87 -6.14
CA LEU A 71 17.44 -14.76 -7.05
C LEU A 71 18.16 -16.11 -7.23
N ALA A 72 18.31 -16.88 -6.15
CA ALA A 72 18.89 -18.22 -6.20
C ALA A 72 17.99 -19.19 -6.99
N ASP A 73 16.68 -19.15 -6.76
CA ASP A 73 15.69 -19.98 -7.46
C ASP A 73 15.69 -19.67 -8.97
N ALA A 74 15.69 -18.38 -9.34
CA ALA A 74 15.77 -17.96 -10.73
C ALA A 74 17.06 -18.46 -11.42
N ARG A 75 18.21 -18.39 -10.73
CA ARG A 75 19.48 -18.93 -11.23
C ARG A 75 19.46 -20.45 -11.36
N ALA A 76 18.71 -21.14 -10.49
CA ALA A 76 18.50 -22.57 -10.55
C ALA A 76 17.44 -23.00 -11.59
N GLY A 77 16.80 -22.05 -12.27
CA GLY A 77 15.71 -22.32 -13.22
C GLY A 77 14.39 -22.71 -12.54
N LEU A 78 14.28 -22.49 -11.23
CA LEU A 78 13.09 -22.73 -10.43
C LEU A 78 12.17 -21.50 -10.51
N GLY A 79 11.49 -21.35 -11.64
CA GLY A 79 10.53 -20.29 -11.88
C GLY A 79 9.39 -20.74 -12.79
N THR A 80 8.29 -20.01 -12.77
CA THR A 80 7.16 -20.23 -13.69
C THR A 80 7.34 -19.36 -14.93
N PRO A 81 7.26 -19.91 -16.15
CA PRO A 81 7.22 -19.12 -17.37
C PRO A 81 6.07 -18.11 -17.34
N LEU A 82 6.28 -16.90 -17.86
CA LEU A 82 5.26 -15.85 -17.84
C LEU A 82 3.95 -16.27 -18.54
N ALA A 83 4.03 -17.16 -19.54
CA ALA A 83 2.86 -17.69 -20.23
C ALA A 83 2.00 -18.63 -19.37
N ASP A 84 2.55 -19.13 -18.26
CA ASP A 84 1.94 -20.12 -17.36
C ASP A 84 1.48 -19.51 -16.02
N LEU A 85 1.56 -18.17 -15.88
CA LEU A 85 1.03 -17.40 -14.74
C LEU A 85 -0.45 -17.04 -14.92
#